data_AF-A0A7X6JXN4-F1
#
_entry.id   AF-A0A7X6JXN4-F1
#
_cell.length_a   1.000
_cell.length_b   1.000
_cell.length_c   1.000
_cell.angle_alpha   90.00
_cell.angle_beta   90.00
_cell.angle_gamma   90.00
#
_symmetry.space_group_name_H-M   'P 1'
#
loop_
_entity.id
_entity.type
_entity.pdbx_description
1 polymer ?
#
loop_
_entity_poly.entity_id
_entity_poly.type
_entity_poly.pdbx_seq_one_letter_code
_entity_poly.pdbx_strand_id
1 'polypeptide(L)'
;MFRSLRSSLSAFALAAAVALGGLGATAAPARADADDAARILGGIIALYAIGRAIEMSNDRNHPTRQYHVPAPHGRIAPAHCYVEFPARDGYFRGYSGPCLQHSVRHGLPDACARDYHTQHGRQTFYGARCMSQHGWQHEIGYGH
;
A
#
# COMPACT_ATOMS: atom_id res chain seq x y z
N MET A 1 -47.46 -19.53 21.44
CA MET A 1 -46.49 -20.00 22.47
C MET A 1 -45.57 -21.14 22.02
N PHE A 2 -45.81 -21.86 20.90
CA PHE A 2 -44.96 -23.01 20.49
C PHE A 2 -43.65 -22.69 19.74
N ARG A 3 -43.35 -21.40 19.47
CA ARG A 3 -42.15 -21.01 18.70
C ARG A 3 -40.88 -20.90 19.56
N SER A 4 -41.03 -20.72 20.88
CA SER A 4 -39.92 -20.56 21.83
C SER A 4 -39.27 -21.89 22.24
N LEU A 5 -40.02 -23.00 22.24
CA LEU A 5 -39.46 -24.34 22.52
C LEU A 5 -38.50 -24.84 21.43
N ARG A 6 -38.73 -24.44 20.17
CA ARG A 6 -37.90 -24.88 19.02
C ARG A 6 -36.51 -24.22 19.01
N SER A 7 -36.39 -23.02 19.58
CA SER A 7 -35.14 -22.27 19.72
C SER A 7 -34.24 -22.76 20.87
N SER A 8 -34.82 -23.38 21.91
CA SER A 8 -34.04 -23.93 23.03
C SER A 8 -33.35 -25.25 22.67
N LEU A 9 -33.95 -26.06 21.79
CA LEU A 9 -33.37 -27.33 21.33
C LEU A 9 -32.12 -27.10 20.46
N SER A 10 -32.09 -26.06 19.62
CA SER A 10 -30.93 -25.72 18.80
C SER A 10 -29.74 -25.21 19.62
N ALA A 11 -30.01 -24.47 20.71
CA ALA A 11 -28.95 -23.98 21.60
C ALA A 11 -28.27 -25.13 22.38
N PHE A 12 -29.03 -26.15 22.80
CA PHE A 12 -28.49 -27.30 23.51
C PHE A 12 -27.63 -28.19 22.59
N ALA A 13 -28.06 -28.39 21.33
CA ALA A 13 -27.31 -29.14 20.34
C ALA A 13 -25.96 -28.49 20.02
N LEU A 14 -25.90 -27.16 19.94
CA LEU A 14 -24.67 -26.40 19.75
C LEU A 14 -23.72 -26.55 20.95
N ALA A 15 -24.21 -26.40 22.18
CA ALA A 15 -23.37 -26.53 23.38
C ALA A 15 -22.81 -27.95 23.58
N ALA A 16 -23.60 -29.00 23.28
CA ALA A 16 -23.16 -30.38 23.36
C ALA A 16 -22.02 -30.71 22.38
N ALA A 17 -22.04 -30.12 21.17
CA ALA A 17 -20.99 -30.32 20.17
C ALA A 17 -19.63 -29.76 20.61
N VAL A 18 -19.61 -28.61 21.31
CA VAL A 18 -18.35 -28.01 21.80
C VAL A 18 -17.78 -28.79 22.99
N ALA A 19 -18.65 -29.31 23.87
CA ALA A 19 -18.23 -30.09 25.04
C ALA A 19 -17.60 -31.44 24.65
N LEU A 20 -18.11 -32.09 23.61
CA LEU A 20 -17.56 -33.37 23.12
C LEU A 20 -16.23 -33.23 22.38
N GLY A 21 -15.89 -32.03 21.89
CA GLY A 21 -14.58 -31.76 21.27
C GLY A 21 -13.40 -31.71 22.26
N GLY A 22 -13.66 -31.60 23.56
CA GLY A 22 -12.62 -31.42 24.59
C GLY A 22 -12.12 -32.70 25.27
N LEU A 23 -12.72 -33.87 25.00
CA LEU A 23 -12.44 -35.12 25.74
C LEU A 23 -11.44 -36.06 25.03
N GLY A 24 -10.87 -35.67 23.90
CA GLY A 24 -9.93 -36.48 23.11
C GLY A 24 -8.45 -36.36 23.48
N ALA A 25 -8.09 -35.68 24.58
CA ALA A 25 -6.70 -35.54 25.03
C ALA A 25 -6.27 -36.70 25.94
N THR A 26 -6.42 -37.95 25.49
CA THR A 26 -5.64 -39.07 26.04
C THR A 26 -4.40 -39.20 25.17
N ALA A 27 -3.22 -39.04 25.75
CA ALA A 27 -1.93 -39.14 25.08
C ALA A 27 -1.79 -40.49 24.33
N ALA A 28 -2.16 -40.50 23.05
CA ALA A 28 -1.80 -41.51 22.08
C ALA A 28 -0.45 -41.09 21.44
N PRO A 29 0.45 -42.04 21.15
CA PRO A 29 1.78 -41.72 20.68
C PRO A 29 1.70 -40.98 19.33
N ALA A 30 2.65 -40.05 19.11
CA ALA A 30 2.91 -39.40 17.82
C ALA A 30 3.35 -40.43 16.76
N ARG A 31 2.40 -41.24 16.27
CA ARG A 31 2.49 -41.81 14.93
C ARG A 31 2.00 -40.69 14.03
N ALA A 32 2.91 -40.13 13.24
CA ALA A 32 2.56 -39.17 12.20
C ALA A 32 1.54 -39.86 11.28
N ASP A 33 0.27 -39.57 11.52
CA ASP A 33 -0.82 -39.99 10.67
C ASP A 33 -0.65 -39.22 9.36
N ALA A 34 -0.12 -39.92 8.35
CA ALA A 34 0.19 -39.34 7.05
C ALA A 34 -1.08 -38.80 6.36
N ASP A 35 -2.25 -39.29 6.77
CA ASP A 35 -3.56 -38.89 6.28
C ASP A 35 -4.01 -37.56 6.92
N ASP A 36 -3.82 -37.33 8.21
CA ASP A 36 -4.02 -36.02 8.85
C ASP A 36 -3.01 -34.96 8.37
N ALA A 37 -1.75 -35.35 8.17
CA ALA A 37 -0.76 -34.46 7.55
C ALA A 37 -1.16 -34.11 6.11
N ALA A 38 -1.63 -35.09 5.33
CA ALA A 38 -2.11 -34.87 3.97
C ALA A 38 -3.37 -34.00 3.93
N ARG A 39 -4.30 -34.12 4.89
CA ARG A 39 -5.49 -33.26 5.01
C ARG A 39 -5.11 -31.80 5.29
N ILE A 40 -4.18 -31.56 6.21
CA ILE A 40 -3.72 -30.20 6.55
C ILE A 40 -2.99 -29.58 5.35
N LEU A 41 -2.04 -30.31 4.76
CA LEU A 41 -1.29 -29.84 3.59
C LEU A 41 -2.21 -29.62 2.38
N GLY A 42 -3.16 -30.53 2.14
CA GLY A 42 -4.19 -30.40 1.11
C GLY A 42 -5.05 -29.16 1.31
N GLY A 43 -5.45 -28.86 2.56
CA GLY A 43 -6.16 -27.64 2.90
C GLY A 43 -5.36 -26.36 2.61
N ILE A 44 -4.08 -26.31 2.99
CA ILE A 44 -3.19 -25.17 2.72
C ILE A 44 -3.01 -24.97 1.20
N ILE A 45 -2.78 -26.04 0.45
CA ILE A 45 -2.62 -25.98 -1.01
C ILE A 45 -3.91 -25.49 -1.68
N ALA A 46 -5.08 -25.96 -1.23
CA ALA A 46 -6.37 -25.51 -1.74
C ALA A 46 -6.60 -24.01 -1.48
N LEU A 47 -6.30 -23.52 -0.28
CA LEU A 47 -6.39 -22.09 0.06
C LEU A 47 -5.42 -21.24 -0.77
N TYR A 48 -4.19 -21.73 -0.99
CA TYR A 48 -3.21 -21.05 -1.84
C TYR A 48 -3.68 -20.94 -3.30
N ALA A 49 -4.23 -22.02 -3.86
CA ALA A 49 -4.77 -22.02 -5.23
C ALA A 49 -5.93 -21.04 -5.39
N ILE A 50 -6.85 -20.98 -4.40
CA ILE A 50 -7.95 -20.01 -4.37
C ILE A 50 -7.40 -18.58 -4.26
N GLY A 51 -6.45 -18.33 -3.35
CA GLY A 51 -5.79 -17.03 -3.19
C GLY A 51 -5.15 -16.54 -4.48
N ARG A 52 -4.44 -17.42 -5.19
CA ARG A 52 -3.81 -17.11 -6.49
C ARG A 52 -4.84 -16.80 -7.58
N ALA A 53 -5.99 -17.49 -7.60
CA ALA A 53 -7.05 -17.19 -8.55
C ALA A 53 -7.69 -15.81 -8.30
N ILE A 54 -7.80 -15.38 -7.05
CA ILE A 54 -8.30 -14.05 -6.69
C ILE A 54 -7.28 -12.96 -7.05
N GLU A 55 -6.00 -13.19 -6.75
CA GLU A 55 -4.93 -12.24 -7.02
C GLU A 55 -4.67 -12.05 -8.51
N MET A 56 -4.97 -13.07 -9.34
CA MET A 56 -4.87 -13.00 -10.80
C MET A 56 -5.90 -12.04 -11.45
N SER A 57 -6.91 -11.60 -10.69
CA SER A 57 -7.88 -10.58 -11.12
C SER A 57 -7.46 -9.15 -10.73
N ASN A 58 -6.37 -8.96 -9.97
CA ASN A 58 -5.96 -7.64 -9.48
C ASN A 58 -4.95 -6.92 -10.38
N ASP A 59 -4.55 -7.52 -11.51
CA ASP A 59 -3.53 -6.96 -12.42
C ASP A 59 -4.03 -6.61 -13.83
N ARG A 60 -5.34 -6.64 -14.07
CA ARG A 60 -5.90 -6.38 -15.42
C ARG A 60 -6.96 -5.29 -15.47
N ASN A 61 -7.09 -4.52 -14.41
CA ASN A 61 -8.07 -3.44 -14.35
C ASN A 61 -7.55 -2.23 -13.59
N HIS A 62 -6.35 -1.77 -13.93
CA HIS A 62 -6.15 -0.33 -13.97
C HIS A 62 -6.76 0.11 -15.31
N PRO A 63 -8.02 0.57 -15.38
CA PRO A 63 -8.40 1.39 -16.52
C PRO A 63 -7.39 2.53 -16.50
N THR A 64 -6.52 2.56 -17.49
CA THR A 64 -5.84 3.79 -17.90
C THR A 64 -6.97 4.72 -18.31
N ARG A 65 -7.60 5.33 -17.30
CA ARG A 65 -8.40 6.52 -17.47
C ARG A 65 -7.34 7.51 -17.96
N GLN A 66 -7.20 7.58 -19.27
CA GLN A 66 -6.60 8.70 -19.96
C GLN A 66 -7.48 9.88 -19.58
N TYR A 67 -7.26 10.37 -18.37
CA TYR A 67 -7.71 11.68 -17.99
C TYR A 67 -6.88 12.56 -18.89
N HIS A 68 -7.48 13.01 -19.98
CA HIS A 68 -7.00 14.16 -20.71
C HIS A 68 -7.09 15.32 -19.70
N VAL A 69 -6.09 15.41 -18.82
CA VAL A 69 -5.90 16.56 -17.95
C VAL A 69 -5.62 17.68 -18.93
N PRO A 70 -6.51 18.70 -19.05
CA PRO A 70 -6.18 19.89 -19.82
C PRO A 70 -4.81 20.36 -19.32
N ALA A 71 -3.85 20.55 -20.23
CA ALA A 71 -2.49 20.96 -19.88
C ALA A 71 -2.59 22.07 -18.83
N PRO A 72 -2.15 21.84 -17.57
CA PRO A 72 -2.43 22.79 -16.51
C PRO A 72 -1.75 24.10 -16.88
N HIS A 73 -2.53 25.16 -17.09
CA HIS A 73 -2.00 26.52 -17.23
C HIS A 73 -1.49 27.06 -15.87
N GLY A 74 -1.08 26.15 -14.98
CA GLY A 74 -0.74 26.38 -13.58
C GLY A 74 0.74 26.15 -13.32
N ARG A 75 1.14 26.41 -12.07
CA ARG A 75 2.52 26.21 -11.60
C ARG A 75 2.86 24.72 -11.58
N ILE A 76 3.34 24.17 -12.68
CA ILE A 76 3.76 22.77 -12.81
C ILE A 76 5.25 22.67 -12.47
N ALA A 77 5.58 21.77 -11.56
CA ALA A 77 6.94 21.37 -11.24
C ALA A 77 7.31 20.13 -12.07
N PRO A 78 8.26 20.25 -13.02
CA PRO A 78 8.57 19.16 -13.94
C PRO A 78 9.17 17.94 -13.25
N ALA A 79 8.84 16.75 -13.78
CA ALA A 79 9.29 15.49 -13.19
C ALA A 79 10.81 15.31 -13.27
N HIS A 80 11.45 15.78 -14.35
CA HIS A 80 12.90 15.66 -14.54
C HIS A 80 13.71 16.52 -13.55
N CYS A 81 13.10 17.53 -12.94
CA CYS A 81 13.76 18.34 -11.90
C CYS A 81 13.62 17.72 -10.50
N TYR A 82 12.83 16.66 -10.35
CA TYR A 82 12.61 16.00 -9.07
C TYR A 82 13.85 15.23 -8.64
N VAL A 83 14.22 15.38 -7.38
CA VAL A 83 15.39 14.75 -6.77
C VAL A 83 15.03 14.19 -5.40
N GLU A 84 15.65 13.06 -5.10
CA GLU A 84 15.57 12.40 -3.81
C GLU A 84 16.96 12.03 -3.32
N PHE A 85 17.31 12.40 -2.09
CA PHE A 85 18.61 12.09 -1.51
C PHE A 85 18.55 12.00 0.02
N PRO A 86 19.47 11.26 0.66
CA PRO A 86 19.58 11.23 2.12
C PRO A 86 20.11 12.57 2.65
N ALA A 87 19.40 13.14 3.62
CA ALA A 87 19.72 14.36 4.35
C ALA A 87 19.82 14.06 5.86
N ARG A 88 20.26 15.03 6.65
CA ARG A 88 20.43 14.87 8.11
C ARG A 88 19.12 14.50 8.83
N ASP A 89 17.99 14.96 8.31
CA ASP A 89 16.65 14.74 8.90
C ASP A 89 15.88 13.60 8.21
N GLY A 90 16.59 12.65 7.58
CA GLY A 90 15.99 11.56 6.80
C GLY A 90 16.10 11.82 5.30
N TYR A 91 15.12 11.40 4.51
CA TYR A 91 15.15 11.59 3.05
C TYR A 91 14.57 12.95 2.65
N PHE A 92 15.35 13.72 1.88
CA PHE A 92 14.84 14.89 1.20
C PHE A 92 14.16 14.47 -0.10
N ARG A 93 12.97 15.04 -0.34
CA ARG A 93 12.16 14.82 -1.54
C ARG A 93 11.64 16.16 -2.06
N GLY A 94 12.02 16.51 -3.28
CA GLY A 94 11.76 17.84 -3.79
C GLY A 94 12.34 18.04 -5.18
N TYR A 95 12.60 19.30 -5.49
CA TYR A 95 13.08 19.71 -6.80
C TYR A 95 14.35 20.53 -6.65
N SER A 96 15.27 20.38 -7.60
CA SER A 96 16.46 21.21 -7.64
C SER A 96 16.10 22.63 -8.09
N GLY A 97 16.58 23.63 -7.35
CA GLY A 97 16.36 25.04 -7.66
C GLY A 97 16.88 25.46 -9.04
N PRO A 98 18.14 25.11 -9.41
CA PRO A 98 18.68 25.45 -10.72
C PRO A 98 17.85 24.88 -11.89
N CYS A 99 17.41 23.63 -11.80
CA CYS A 99 16.57 23.01 -12.84
C CYS A 99 15.21 23.69 -12.95
N LEU A 100 14.56 23.96 -11.81
CA LEU A 100 13.27 24.64 -11.79
C LEU A 100 13.36 26.03 -12.40
N GLN A 101 14.35 26.84 -12.01
CA GLN A 101 14.55 28.19 -12.54
C GLN A 101 14.70 28.21 -14.06
N HIS A 102 15.28 27.17 -14.66
CA HIS A 102 15.41 27.06 -16.11
C HIS A 102 14.15 26.51 -16.79
N SER A 103 13.41 25.64 -16.11
CA SER A 103 12.28 24.89 -16.70
C SER A 103 10.93 25.61 -16.56
N VAL A 104 10.78 26.50 -15.57
CA VAL A 104 9.51 27.17 -15.27
C VAL A 104 9.64 28.68 -15.38
N ARG A 105 8.58 29.33 -15.86
CA ARG A 105 8.53 30.81 -15.97
C ARG A 105 7.87 31.49 -14.77
N HIS A 106 7.46 30.71 -13.76
CA HIS A 106 6.79 31.21 -12.56
C HIS A 106 7.78 31.47 -11.42
N GLY A 107 7.49 32.47 -10.60
CA GLY A 107 8.27 32.74 -9.38
C GLY A 107 8.19 31.55 -8.42
N LEU A 108 9.37 31.08 -8.00
CA LEU A 108 9.48 30.01 -7.01
C LEU A 108 9.23 30.56 -5.60
N PRO A 109 8.53 29.82 -4.72
CA PRO A 109 8.24 30.28 -3.37
C PRO A 109 9.50 30.16 -2.49
N ASP A 110 10.05 31.30 -2.07
CA ASP A 110 11.21 31.36 -1.16
C ASP A 110 10.95 30.63 0.17
N ALA A 111 9.70 30.63 0.64
CA ALA A 111 9.29 29.90 1.85
C ALA A 111 9.56 28.38 1.76
N CYS A 112 9.65 27.83 0.55
CA CYS A 112 9.93 26.41 0.32
C CYS A 112 11.40 26.13 0.00
N ALA A 113 12.23 27.17 -0.16
CA ALA A 113 13.65 27.03 -0.46
C ALA A 113 14.42 26.51 0.76
N ARG A 114 15.24 25.49 0.53
CA ARG A 114 16.15 24.91 1.53
C ARG A 114 17.52 24.72 0.92
N ASP A 115 18.53 25.21 1.61
CA ASP A 115 19.91 25.04 1.17
C ASP A 115 20.52 23.78 1.76
N TYR A 116 21.09 22.95 0.89
CA TYR A 116 21.86 21.77 1.27
C TYR A 116 23.29 21.91 0.78
N HIS A 117 24.24 21.46 1.61
CA HIS A 117 25.62 21.29 1.20
C HIS A 117 25.76 20.00 0.41
N THR A 118 26.10 20.13 -0.88
CA THR A 118 26.37 19.02 -1.79
C THR A 118 27.86 19.00 -2.15
N GLN A 119 28.31 17.99 -2.90
CA GLN A 119 29.68 17.93 -3.42
C GLN A 119 30.02 19.11 -4.34
N HIS A 120 29.00 19.76 -4.93
CA HIS A 120 29.14 20.92 -5.80
C HIS A 120 28.94 22.25 -5.05
N GLY A 121 29.01 22.24 -3.71
CA GLY A 121 28.79 23.40 -2.86
C GLY A 121 27.34 23.52 -2.35
N ARG A 122 26.98 24.73 -1.87
CA ARG A 122 25.62 25.03 -1.40
C ARG A 122 24.67 25.07 -2.59
N GLN A 123 23.65 24.22 -2.59
CA GLN A 123 22.60 24.21 -3.59
C GLN A 123 21.24 24.39 -2.91
N THR A 124 20.36 25.16 -3.56
CA THR A 124 19.00 25.40 -3.11
C THR A 124 18.05 24.36 -3.72
N PHE A 125 17.20 23.79 -2.89
CA PHE A 125 16.19 22.81 -3.25
C PHE A 125 14.83 23.26 -2.74
N TYR A 126 13.77 22.86 -3.43
CA TYR A 126 12.39 23.18 -3.08
C TYR A 126 11.65 21.91 -2.70
N GLY A 127 11.20 21.83 -1.45
CA GLY A 127 10.53 20.63 -0.94
C GLY A 127 9.19 20.37 -1.66
N ALA A 128 8.97 19.14 -2.14
CA ALA A 128 7.79 18.81 -2.94
C ALA A 128 6.48 19.09 -2.20
N ARG A 129 6.41 18.69 -0.92
CA ARG A 129 5.22 18.91 -0.08
C ARG A 129 4.90 20.39 0.13
N CYS A 130 5.92 21.22 0.40
CA CYS A 130 5.74 22.65 0.57
C CYS A 130 5.24 23.28 -0.74
N MET A 131 5.88 22.95 -1.85
CA MET A 131 5.45 23.42 -3.17
C MET A 131 3.98 23.08 -3.46
N SER A 132 3.56 21.85 -3.17
CA SER A 132 2.15 21.44 -3.34
C SER A 132 1.18 22.25 -2.48
N GLN A 133 1.55 22.61 -1.25
CA GLN A 133 0.74 23.49 -0.39
C GLN A 133 0.66 24.92 -0.95
N HIS A 134 1.68 25.37 -1.68
CA HIS A 134 1.71 26.65 -2.38
C HIS A 134 1.05 26.59 -3.80
N GLY A 135 0.33 25.51 -4.09
CA GLY A 135 -0.41 25.34 -5.34
C GLY A 135 0.45 24.96 -6.54
N TRP A 136 1.66 24.44 -6.31
CA TRP A 136 2.43 23.79 -7.37
C TRP A 136 1.97 22.35 -7.57
N GLN A 137 1.83 21.95 -8.82
CA GLN A 137 1.46 20.59 -9.18
C GLN A 137 2.70 19.84 -9.64
N HIS A 138 2.86 18.59 -9.17
CA HIS A 138 3.88 17.71 -9.72
C HIS A 138 3.44 17.25 -11.10
N GLU A 139 4.32 17.39 -12.09
CA GLU A 139 4.14 16.69 -13.36
C GLU A 139 4.24 15.19 -13.09
N ILE A 140 3.16 14.47 -13.33
CA ILE A 140 3.17 13.00 -13.34
C ILE A 140 3.94 12.53 -14.58
N GLY A 141 5.27 12.48 -14.46
CA GLY A 141 6.14 11.85 -15.45
C GLY A 141 5.87 10.35 -15.47
N TYR A 142 5.57 9.81 -16.65
CA TYR A 142 5.45 8.36 -16.87
C TYR A 142 6.72 7.67 -16.37
N GLY A 143 6.60 6.89 -15.29
CA GLY A 143 7.64 5.95 -14.89
C GLY A 143 7.80 4.90 -15.98
N HIS A 144 9.01 4.76 -16.50
CA HIS A 144 9.43 3.60 -17.28
C HIS A 144 9.90 2.50 -16.34
#